data_AF-A0A8R7P8B6-F1
#
_entry.id   AF-A0A8R7P8B6-F1
#
_cell.length_a   1.000
_cell.length_b   1.000
_cell.length_c   1.000
_cell.angle_alpha   90.00
_cell.angle_beta   90.00
_cell.angle_gamma   90.00
#
_symmetry.space_group_name_H-M   'P 1'
#
loop_
_entity.id
_entity.type
_entity.pdbx_description
1 polymer ?
#
loop_
_entity_poly.entity_id
_entity_poly.type
_entity_poly.pdbx_seq_one_letter_code
_entity_poly.pdbx_strand_id
1 'polypeptide(L)'
;MEEAEKATKDVDDVMKKEDVVRLGAMLGKQLIGESQKDCWEILSGVWADLLVHIAPTWNAEVHKKCLESGGEFITYFWALLWHCGIEKSNLWPVEGLYDIVVVRGMW
;
A
#
# COMPACT_ATOMS: atom_id res chain seq x y z
N MET A 1 -7.05 -17.54 -21.31
CA MET A 1 -5.76 -17.15 -20.70
C MET A 1 -5.27 -15.82 -21.27
N GLU A 2 -5.32 -15.65 -22.59
CA GLU A 2 -4.97 -14.40 -23.30
C GLU A 2 -5.89 -13.19 -22.99
N GLU A 3 -7.19 -13.39 -22.78
CA GLU A 3 -8.11 -12.31 -22.38
C GLU A 3 -7.84 -11.74 -20.98
N ALA A 4 -7.50 -12.61 -20.03
CA ALA A 4 -7.20 -12.20 -18.65
C ALA A 4 -5.88 -11.40 -18.60
N GLU A 5 -4.88 -11.82 -19.38
CA GLU A 5 -3.59 -11.14 -19.47
C GLU A 5 -3.67 -9.80 -20.22
N LYS A 6 -4.59 -9.70 -21.20
CA LYS A 6 -4.90 -8.44 -21.88
C LYS A 6 -5.61 -7.46 -20.95
N ALA A 7 -6.59 -7.93 -20.18
CA ALA A 7 -7.30 -7.10 -19.22
C ALA A 7 -6.37 -6.53 -18.14
N THR A 8 -5.40 -7.33 -17.65
CA THR A 8 -4.41 -6.83 -16.68
C THR A 8 -3.47 -5.79 -17.29
N LYS A 9 -3.04 -5.98 -18.54
CA LYS A 9 -2.21 -4.99 -19.26
C LYS A 9 -2.95 -3.68 -19.51
N ASP A 10 -4.22 -3.75 -19.92
CA ASP A 10 -5.04 -2.57 -20.18
C ASP A 10 -5.32 -1.79 -18.88
N VAL A 11 -5.52 -2.47 -17.75
CA VAL A 11 -5.65 -1.84 -16.43
C VAL A 11 -4.34 -1.17 -15.99
N ASP A 12 -3.20 -1.84 -16.18
CA ASP A 12 -1.87 -1.27 -15.85
C ASP A 12 -1.55 -0.03 -16.70
N ASP A 13 -1.90 -0.02 -17.98
CA ASP A 13 -1.65 1.11 -18.89
C ASP A 13 -2.61 2.28 -18.65
N VAL A 14 -3.85 2.00 -18.21
CA VAL A 14 -4.80 2.99 -17.69
C VAL A 14 -4.30 3.58 -16.38
N MET A 15 -3.84 2.74 -15.44
CA MET A 15 -3.27 3.20 -14.16
C MET A 15 -2.00 4.05 -14.33
N LYS A 16 -1.20 3.84 -15.40
CA LYS A 16 -0.03 4.68 -15.72
C LYS A 16 -0.38 6.05 -16.30
N LYS A 17 -1.60 6.27 -16.81
CA LYS A 17 -2.05 7.53 -17.42
C LYS A 17 -2.93 8.38 -16.50
N GLU A 18 -3.44 7.81 -15.41
CA GLU A 18 -4.46 8.45 -14.57
C GLU A 18 -3.90 8.73 -13.16
N ASP A 19 -4.08 9.97 -12.69
CA ASP A 19 -3.68 10.39 -11.35
C ASP A 19 -4.37 9.51 -10.29
N VAL A 20 -3.58 8.91 -9.38
CA VAL A 20 -4.06 8.05 -8.29
C VAL A 20 -5.13 8.74 -7.43
N VAL A 21 -5.05 10.06 -7.28
CA VAL A 21 -6.06 10.86 -6.57
C VAL A 21 -7.38 10.86 -7.33
N ARG A 22 -7.33 10.93 -8.66
CA ARG A 22 -8.52 10.87 -9.52
C ARG A 22 -9.18 9.49 -9.48
N LEU A 23 -8.39 8.42 -9.50
CA LEU A 23 -8.88 7.05 -9.35
C LEU A 23 -9.57 6.85 -7.99
N GLY A 24 -8.96 7.36 -6.91
CA GLY A 24 -9.58 7.34 -5.58
C GLY A 24 -10.91 8.10 -5.54
N ALA A 25 -10.98 9.28 -6.16
CA ALA A 25 -12.22 10.05 -6.24
C ALA A 25 -13.32 9.34 -7.05
N MET A 26 -12.96 8.66 -8.14
CA MET A 26 -13.89 7.85 -8.94
C MET A 26 -14.44 6.68 -8.14
N LEU A 27 -13.56 5.95 -7.44
CA LEU A 27 -13.97 4.85 -6.56
C LEU A 27 -14.91 5.35 -5.45
N GLY A 28 -14.57 6.45 -4.78
CA GLY A 28 -15.41 7.05 -3.76
C GLY A 28 -16.81 7.40 -4.27
N LYS A 29 -16.91 7.92 -5.50
CA LYS A 29 -18.20 8.21 -6.12
C LYS A 29 -19.02 6.95 -6.42
N GLN A 30 -18.37 5.87 -6.84
CA GLN A 30 -19.03 4.58 -7.07
C GLN A 30 -19.58 4.00 -5.76
N LEU A 31 -18.78 4.02 -4.70
CA LEU A 31 -19.15 3.48 -3.39
C LEU A 31 -20.37 4.17 -2.73
N ILE A 32 -20.67 5.42 -3.08
CA ILE A 32 -21.87 6.12 -2.59
C ILE A 32 -23.17 5.42 -3.05
N GLY A 33 -23.15 4.76 -4.21
CA GLY A 33 -24.32 4.05 -4.76
C GLY A 33 -24.43 2.59 -4.34
N GLU A 34 -23.42 2.04 -3.67
CA GLU A 34 -23.34 0.62 -3.33
C GLU A 34 -24.08 0.27 -2.05
N SER A 35 -24.38 -1.02 -1.88
CA SER A 35 -24.91 -1.52 -0.60
C SER A 35 -23.86 -1.36 0.50
N GLN A 36 -24.30 -1.21 1.75
CA GLN A 36 -23.36 -1.09 2.87
C GLN A 36 -22.41 -2.30 2.95
N LYS A 37 -22.91 -3.51 2.67
CA LYS A 37 -22.11 -4.73 2.72
C LYS A 37 -21.01 -4.70 1.64
N ASP A 38 -21.40 -4.41 0.39
CA ASP A 38 -20.47 -4.45 -0.75
C ASP A 38 -19.45 -3.30 -0.65
N CYS A 39 -19.88 -2.14 -0.15
CA CYS A 39 -18.99 -1.02 0.14
C CYS A 39 -17.91 -1.39 1.16
N TRP A 40 -18.28 -2.07 2.25
CA TRP A 40 -17.30 -2.52 3.26
C TRP A 40 -16.38 -3.63 2.74
N GLU A 41 -16.88 -4.53 1.90
CA GLU A 41 -16.05 -5.56 1.26
C GLU A 41 -14.94 -4.91 0.41
N ILE A 42 -15.29 -3.94 -0.45
CA ILE A 42 -14.33 -3.22 -1.27
C ILE A 42 -13.35 -2.40 -0.41
N LEU A 43 -13.87 -1.63 0.56
CA LEU A 43 -13.04 -0.80 1.43
C LEU A 43 -12.05 -1.64 2.25
N SER A 44 -12.45 -2.83 2.71
CA SER A 44 -11.57 -3.71 3.48
C SER A 44 -10.34 -4.13 2.67
N GLY A 45 -10.51 -4.43 1.38
CA GLY A 45 -9.40 -4.75 0.47
C GLY A 45 -8.47 -3.57 0.27
N VAL A 46 -9.04 -2.39 -0.02
CA VAL A 46 -8.26 -1.14 -0.19
C VAL A 46 -7.44 -0.81 1.06
N TRP A 47 -8.06 -0.90 2.24
CA TRP A 47 -7.36 -0.65 3.51
C TRP A 47 -6.28 -1.70 3.78
N ALA A 48 -6.53 -2.97 3.49
CA ALA A 48 -5.53 -4.03 3.64
C ALA A 48 -4.31 -3.76 2.73
N ASP A 49 -4.54 -3.48 1.45
CA ASP A 49 -3.48 -3.19 0.48
C ASP A 49 -2.69 -1.92 0.85
N LEU A 50 -3.39 -0.88 1.30
CA LEU A 50 -2.77 0.36 1.76
C LEU A 50 -1.88 0.13 2.99
N LEU A 51 -2.37 -0.60 3.98
CA LEU A 51 -1.62 -0.91 5.20
C LEU A 51 -0.39 -1.76 4.90
N VAL A 52 -0.54 -2.75 4.03
CA VAL A 52 0.59 -3.55 3.53
C VAL A 52 1.58 -2.66 2.80
N HIS A 53 1.13 -1.78 1.89
CA HIS A 53 2.00 -0.91 1.11
C HIS A 53 2.76 0.13 1.94
N ILE A 54 2.17 0.64 3.04
CA ILE A 54 2.80 1.62 3.93
C ILE A 54 3.73 0.95 4.96
N ALA A 55 3.52 -0.33 5.27
CA ALA A 55 4.33 -1.07 6.23
C ALA A 55 5.85 -1.07 5.95
N PRO A 56 6.37 -1.19 4.71
CA PRO A 56 7.80 -1.12 4.43
C PRO A 56 8.25 0.33 4.27
N THR A 57 8.10 1.15 5.31
CA THR A 57 8.89 2.38 5.40
C THR A 57 10.26 2.00 5.96
N TRP A 58 11.22 1.91 5.04
CA TRP A 58 12.58 1.43 5.21
C TRP A 58 13.35 2.21 6.28
N ASN A 59 13.25 1.79 7.53
CA ASN A 59 14.36 1.68 8.49
C ASN A 59 13.84 1.06 9.80
N ALA A 60 14.12 -0.22 10.03
CA ALA A 60 13.80 -0.89 11.30
C ALA A 60 14.38 -0.14 12.52
N GLU A 61 15.49 0.61 12.38
CA GLU A 61 16.03 1.46 13.45
C GLU A 61 15.18 2.71 13.72
N VAL A 62 14.54 3.30 12.71
CA VAL A 62 13.63 4.46 12.88
C VAL A 62 12.33 3.99 13.52
N HIS A 63 11.77 2.89 13.03
CA HIS A 63 10.57 2.28 13.63
C HIS A 63 10.81 1.86 15.09
N LYS A 64 11.99 1.30 15.40
CA LYS A 64 12.38 0.97 16.78
C LYS A 64 12.42 2.21 17.69
N LYS A 65 12.92 3.35 17.21
CA LYS A 65 12.91 4.62 17.97
C LYS A 65 11.50 5.17 18.17
N CYS A 66 10.62 5.06 17.18
CA CYS A 66 9.22 5.50 17.31
C CYS A 66 8.40 4.58 18.25
N LEU A 67 8.73 3.30 18.33
CA LEU A 67 8.12 2.33 19.27
C LEU A 67 8.29 2.77 20.73
N GLU A 68 9.48 3.27 21.09
CA GLU A 68 9.79 3.76 22.45
C GLU A 68 8.98 5.03 22.81
N SER A 69 8.52 5.79 21.83
CA SER A 69 7.67 6.99 22.02
C SER A 69 6.15 6.73 21.94
N GLY A 70 5.71 5.48 21.76
CA GLY A 70 4.29 5.15 21.53
C GLY A 70 3.91 5.27 20.06
N GLY A 71 4.62 4.52 19.22
CA GLY A 71 4.60 4.60 17.76
C GLY A 71 3.23 4.47 17.08
N GLU A 72 3.15 5.10 15.91
CA GLU A 72 1.98 5.20 15.05
C GLU A 72 1.41 3.82 14.69
N PHE A 73 0.10 3.73 14.40
CA PHE A 73 -0.63 2.49 14.07
C PHE A 73 0.12 1.57 13.09
N ILE A 74 0.84 2.14 12.12
CA ILE A 74 1.65 1.45 11.12
C ILE A 74 2.78 0.61 11.73
N THR A 75 3.40 1.05 12.82
CA THR A 75 4.50 0.31 13.48
C THR A 75 4.01 -1.03 14.05
N TYR A 76 2.80 -1.07 14.60
CA TYR A 76 2.19 -2.33 15.05
C TYR A 76 1.86 -3.27 13.89
N PHE A 77 1.38 -2.72 12.76
CA PHE A 77 1.15 -3.51 11.56
C PHE A 77 2.43 -4.11 10.99
N TRP A 78 3.51 -3.33 10.91
CA TRP A 78 4.82 -3.84 10.50
C TRP A 78 5.30 -4.99 11.40
N ALA A 79 5.23 -4.83 12.72
CA ALA A 79 5.64 -5.87 13.67
C ALA A 79 4.79 -7.15 13.53
N LEU A 80 3.48 -7.02 13.29
CA LEU A 80 2.58 -8.16 13.03
C LEU A 80 2.95 -8.88 11.73
N LEU A 81 3.20 -8.14 10.64
CA LEU A 81 3.62 -8.73 9.37
C LEU A 81 4.93 -9.50 9.51
N TRP A 82 5.90 -8.93 10.23
CA TRP A 82 7.17 -9.59 10.55
C TRP A 82 6.96 -10.87 11.36
N HIS A 83 6.15 -10.80 12.43
CA HIS A 83 5.83 -11.97 13.24
C HIS A 83 5.08 -13.07 12.47
N CYS A 84 4.32 -12.72 11.44
CA CYS A 84 3.66 -13.66 10.54
C CYS A 84 4.56 -14.20 9.42
N GLY A 85 5.83 -13.78 9.35
CA GLY A 85 6.78 -14.19 8.30
C GLY A 85 6.50 -13.55 6.93
N ILE A 86 5.78 -12.43 6.90
CA ILE A 86 5.49 -11.67 5.68
C ILE A 86 6.60 -10.63 5.49
N GLU A 87 7.67 -11.06 4.82
CA GLU A 87 8.88 -10.26 4.60
C GLU A 87 8.90 -9.56 3.23
N LYS A 88 7.99 -9.92 2.32
CA LYS A 88 7.91 -9.38 0.94
C LYS A 88 6.46 -9.29 0.48
N SER A 89 6.14 -8.30 -0.34
CA SER A 89 4.86 -8.15 -1.03
C SER A 89 5.10 -7.69 -2.46
N ASN A 90 4.21 -8.04 -3.40
CA ASN A 90 4.24 -7.51 -4.76
C ASN A 90 3.98 -5.99 -4.80
N LEU A 91 3.42 -5.44 -3.72
CA LEU A 91 3.25 -4.01 -3.51
C LEU A 91 4.52 -3.32 -3.00
N TRP A 92 5.56 -4.10 -2.65
CA TRP A 92 6.81 -3.58 -2.13
C TRP A 92 7.87 -3.61 -3.22
N PRO A 93 8.66 -2.53 -3.36
CA PRO A 93 9.76 -2.56 -4.28
C PRO A 93 10.79 -3.63 -3.85
N VAL A 94 11.33 -4.35 -4.84
CA VAL A 94 12.37 -5.35 -4.62
C VAL A 94 13.59 -4.65 -4.01
N GLU A 95 14.07 -5.15 -2.87
CA GLU A 95 15.28 -4.62 -2.23
C GLU A 95 16.43 -4.53 -3.25
N GLY A 96 16.96 -3.31 -3.43
CA GLY A 96 18.13 -3.07 -4.30
C GLY A 96 18.01 -1.97 -5.36
N LEU A 97 16.92 -1.18 -5.43
CA LEU A 97 16.76 -0.12 -6.46
C LEU A 97 16.79 1.33 -5.95
N TYR A 98 17.11 1.57 -4.67
CA TYR A 98 17.32 2.92 -4.12
C TYR A 98 18.48 2.96 -3.13
N ASP A 99 19.62 2.38 -3.48
CA ASP A 99 20.84 2.79 -2.80
C ASP A 99 21.31 4.12 -3.40
N ILE A 100 21.46 5.09 -2.50
CA ILE A 100 22.25 6.33 -2.61
C ILE A 100 21.50 7.54 -3.18
N VAL A 101 21.53 8.60 -2.36
CA VAL A 101 21.11 10.00 -2.55
C VAL A 101 19.62 10.30 -2.30
N VAL A 102 19.38 11.21 -1.35
CA VAL A 102 18.09 11.82 -0.96
C VAL A 102 17.23 10.86 -0.13
N VAL A 103 17.29 10.84 1.20
CA VAL A 103 16.80 11.90 2.10
C VAL A 103 17.56 11.76 3.42
N ARG A 104 18.57 12.62 3.64
CA ARG A 104 19.29 12.72 4.92
C ARG A 104 18.96 14.03 5.65
N GLY A 105 17.75 14.54 5.48
CA GLY A 105 17.41 15.85 6.02
C GLY A 105 15.98 16.26 5.75
N MET A 106 15.02 15.48 6.24
CA MET A 106 13.71 15.98 6.61
C MET A 106 13.01 14.88 7.40
N TRP A 107 12.71 15.23 8.66
CA TRP A 107 12.19 14.44 9.77
C TRP A 107 13.25 13.64 10.53
#